data_AF-A0A0B1RYC7-F1
#
_entry.id   AF-A0A0B1RYC7-F1
#
_cell.length_a   1.000
_cell.length_b   1.000
_cell.length_c   1.000
_cell.angle_alpha   90.00
_cell.angle_beta   90.00
_cell.angle_gamma   90.00
#
_symmetry.space_group_name_H-M   'P 1'
#
loop_
_entity.id
_entity.type
_entity.pdbx_description
1 polymer ?
#
loop_
_entity_poly.entity_id
_entity_poly.type
_entity_poly.pdbx_seq_one_letter_code
_entity_poly.pdbx_strand_id
1 'polypeptide(L)'
;MVNRIFRWGVTFQTQLGRLINAFNLPLSAGFHLFNNIRTGFRQAAIRYDGDFSKIHKVLESSLLREAAYYLTRPQLRELERRISELDRREHNNIMLAYELTRKERMP
;
A
#
# COMPACT_ATOMS: atom_id res chain seq x y z
N MET A 1 -10.22 -8.64 16.52
CA MET A 1 -8.94 -8.39 15.82
C MET A 1 -9.11 -7.91 14.38
N VAL A 2 -9.98 -8.53 13.58
CA VAL A 2 -10.29 -8.16 12.18
C VAL A 2 -10.51 -6.65 11.97
N ASN A 3 -11.27 -6.00 12.87
CA ASN A 3 -11.57 -4.56 12.78
C ASN A 3 -10.30 -3.67 12.91
N ARG A 4 -9.27 -4.11 13.64
CA ARG A 4 -8.02 -3.36 13.83
C ARG A 4 -7.11 -3.44 12.59
N ILE A 5 -7.01 -4.62 11.97
CA ILE A 5 -6.24 -4.81 10.73
C ILE A 5 -6.92 -4.07 9.57
N PHE A 6 -8.24 -4.16 9.47
CA PHE A 6 -9.00 -3.44 8.44
C PHE A 6 -8.82 -1.91 8.56
N ARG A 7 -8.97 -1.37 9.78
CA ARG A 7 -8.70 0.06 10.05
C ARG A 7 -7.28 0.46 9.70
N TRP A 8 -6.30 -0.35 10.08
CA TRP A 8 -4.90 -0.07 9.75
C TRP A 8 -4.65 -0.13 8.24
N GLY A 9 -5.21 -1.10 7.51
CA GLY A 9 -5.13 -1.16 6.05
C GLY A 9 -5.71 0.09 5.37
N VAL A 10 -6.81 0.63 5.90
CA VAL A 10 -7.38 1.92 5.43
C VAL A 10 -6.44 3.08 5.75
N THR A 11 -5.84 3.12 6.94
CA THR A 11 -4.87 4.14 7.34
C THR A 11 -3.63 4.12 6.44
N PHE A 12 -3.10 2.93 6.17
CA PHE A 12 -1.94 2.73 5.29
C PHE A 12 -2.24 3.22 3.86
N GLN A 13 -3.38 2.83 3.29
CA GLN A 13 -3.82 3.33 1.97
C GLN A 13 -3.96 4.87 1.94
N THR A 14 -4.46 5.46 3.02
CA THR A 14 -4.57 6.91 3.15
C THR A 14 -3.20 7.58 3.20
N GLN A 15 -2.24 7.00 3.94
CA GLN A 15 -0.87 7.52 4.00
C GLN A 15 -0.17 7.41 2.65
N LEU A 16 -0.33 6.31 1.92
CA LEU A 16 0.15 6.19 0.53
C LEU A 16 -0.44 7.28 -0.38
N GLY A 17 -1.75 7.53 -0.29
CA GLY A 17 -2.40 8.63 -1.02
C GLY A 17 -1.83 10.01 -0.69
N ARG A 18 -1.50 10.27 0.59
CA ARG A 18 -0.85 11.52 1.01
C ARG A 18 0.58 11.64 0.47
N LEU A 19 1.33 10.53 0.42
CA LEU A 19 2.66 10.51 -0.16
C LEU A 19 2.62 10.87 -1.65
N ILE A 20 1.66 10.34 -2.40
CA ILE A 20 1.44 10.70 -3.81
C ILE A 20 1.13 12.20 -3.96
N ASN A 21 0.21 12.73 -3.16
CA ASN A 21 -0.18 14.14 -3.24
C ASN A 21 1.01 15.09 -3.00
N ALA A 22 2.02 14.68 -2.23
CA ALA A 22 3.21 15.49 -1.98
C ALA A 22 4.08 15.73 -3.23
N PHE A 23 3.86 15.00 -4.33
CA PHE A 23 4.58 15.19 -5.60
C PHE A 23 3.92 16.22 -6.53
N ASN A 24 2.83 16.88 -6.10
CA ASN A 24 2.10 17.89 -6.88
C ASN A 24 1.72 17.40 -8.29
N LEU A 25 1.29 16.15 -8.40
CA LEU A 25 0.84 15.57 -9.67
C LEU A 25 -0.42 16.28 -10.20
N PRO A 26 -0.65 16.27 -11.52
CA PRO A 26 -1.94 16.65 -12.08
C PRO A 26 -3.09 15.88 -11.41
N LEU A 27 -4.24 16.53 -11.21
CA LEU A 27 -5.41 15.94 -10.54
C LEU A 27 -5.81 14.57 -11.12
N SER A 28 -5.74 14.41 -12.44
CA SER A 28 -6.02 13.14 -13.12
C SER A 28 -5.04 12.05 -12.70
N ALA A 29 -3.73 12.32 -12.70
CA ALA A 29 -2.70 11.37 -12.28
C ALA A 29 -2.87 10.97 -10.80
N GLY A 30 -3.16 11.93 -9.91
CA GLY A 30 -3.46 11.65 -8.52
C GLY A 30 -4.69 10.75 -8.35
N PHE A 31 -5.76 11.00 -9.12
CA PHE A 31 -6.96 10.17 -9.12
C PHE A 31 -6.72 8.76 -9.65
N HIS A 32 -5.92 8.61 -10.71
CA HIS A 32 -5.52 7.31 -11.25
C HIS A 32 -4.73 6.49 -10.22
N LEU A 33 -3.73 7.11 -9.57
CA LEU A 33 -2.92 6.47 -8.54
C LEU A 33 -3.74 6.06 -7.30
N PHE A 34 -4.65 6.92 -6.84
CA PHE A 34 -5.54 6.59 -5.73
C PHE A 34 -6.46 5.41 -6.06
N ASN A 35 -7.02 5.39 -7.27
CA ASN A 35 -7.83 4.27 -7.71
C ASN A 35 -7.02 2.98 -7.83
N ASN A 36 -5.79 3.04 -8.35
CA ASN A 36 -4.88 1.90 -8.45
C ASN A 36 -4.59 1.30 -7.06
N ILE A 37 -4.32 2.15 -6.05
CA ILE A 37 -4.16 1.69 -4.65
C ILE A 37 -5.42 0.92 -4.19
N ARG A 38 -6.61 1.50 -4.37
CA ARG A 38 -7.86 0.92 -3.87
C ARG A 38 -8.22 -0.38 -4.58
N THR A 39 -8.14 -0.40 -5.91
CA THR A 39 -8.48 -1.58 -6.72
C THR A 39 -7.43 -2.67 -6.58
N GLY A 40 -6.15 -2.32 -6.57
CA GLY A 40 -5.03 -3.21 -6.34
C GLY A 40 -5.12 -3.91 -4.99
N PHE A 41 -5.45 -3.16 -3.92
CA PHE A 41 -5.69 -3.74 -2.60
C PHE A 41 -6.85 -4.76 -2.63
N ARG A 42 -7.99 -4.39 -3.22
CA ARG A 42 -9.17 -5.29 -3.29
C ARG A 42 -8.86 -6.56 -4.07
N GLN A 43 -8.21 -6.45 -5.23
CA GLN A 43 -7.85 -7.61 -6.05
C GLN A 43 -6.84 -8.51 -5.35
N ALA A 44 -5.82 -7.93 -4.71
CA ALA A 44 -4.84 -8.69 -3.95
C ALA A 44 -5.48 -9.37 -2.74
N ALA A 45 -6.41 -8.71 -2.04
CA ALA A 45 -7.13 -9.28 -0.91
C ALA A 45 -7.94 -10.52 -1.31
N ILE A 46 -8.63 -10.48 -2.46
CA ILE A 46 -9.34 -11.63 -3.00
C ILE A 46 -8.36 -12.73 -3.42
N ARG A 47 -7.32 -12.37 -4.18
CA ARG A 47 -6.36 -13.34 -4.75
C ARG A 47 -5.56 -14.09 -3.68
N TYR A 48 -5.21 -13.40 -2.61
CA TYR A 48 -4.39 -13.95 -1.53
C TYR A 48 -5.21 -14.28 -0.28
N ASP A 49 -6.53 -14.31 -0.38
CA ASP A 49 -7.40 -14.78 0.69
C ASP A 49 -7.14 -14.03 2.01
N GLY A 50 -6.96 -12.72 1.90
CA GLY A 50 -6.65 -11.86 3.05
C GLY A 50 -5.20 -11.90 3.58
N ASP A 51 -4.28 -12.73 3.03
CA ASP A 51 -2.88 -12.78 3.47
C ASP A 51 -2.19 -11.42 3.25
N PHE A 52 -2.09 -10.66 4.33
CA PHE A 52 -1.63 -9.28 4.30
C PHE A 52 -0.17 -9.18 3.84
N SER A 53 0.65 -10.21 4.09
CA SER A 53 2.05 -10.23 3.66
C SER A 53 2.22 -10.19 2.14
N LYS A 54 1.26 -10.76 1.40
CA LYS A 54 1.24 -10.75 -0.05
C LYS A 54 0.54 -9.50 -0.58
N ILE A 55 -0.55 -9.10 0.06
CA ILE A 55 -1.31 -7.89 -0.30
C ILE A 55 -0.41 -6.66 -0.21
N HIS A 56 0.33 -6.51 0.89
CA HIS A 56 1.21 -5.39 1.14
C HIS A 56 2.24 -5.19 0.02
N LYS A 57 3.03 -6.23 -0.28
CA LYS A 57 4.05 -6.18 -1.35
C LYS A 57 3.47 -5.89 -2.72
N VAL A 58 2.29 -6.43 -3.03
CA VAL A 58 1.62 -6.18 -4.31
C VAL A 58 1.12 -4.75 -4.41
N LEU A 59 0.64 -4.18 -3.31
CA LEU A 59 0.18 -2.80 -3.26
C LEU A 59 1.33 -1.82 -3.50
N GLU A 60 2.46 -2.01 -2.80
CA GLU A 60 3.66 -1.18 -2.99
C GLU A 60 4.19 -1.27 -4.43
N SER A 61 4.31 -2.50 -4.96
CA SER A 61 4.81 -2.72 -6.32
C SER A 61 3.89 -2.09 -7.37
N SER A 62 2.57 -2.20 -7.19
CA SER A 62 1.58 -1.62 -8.11
C SER A 62 1.62 -0.09 -8.07
N LEU A 63 1.72 0.49 -6.87
CA LEU A 63 1.87 1.93 -6.68
C LEU A 63 3.11 2.46 -7.38
N LEU A 64 4.28 1.85 -7.14
CA LEU A 64 5.54 2.30 -7.76
C LEU A 64 5.51 2.17 -9.28
N ARG A 65 4.93 1.08 -9.81
CA ARG A 65 4.76 0.89 -11.25
C ARG A 65 3.86 1.96 -11.86
N GLU A 66 2.73 2.26 -11.23
CA GLU A 66 1.82 3.30 -11.72
C GLU A 66 2.46 4.69 -11.61
N ALA A 67 3.14 4.98 -10.50
CA ALA A 67 3.80 6.26 -10.27
C ALA A 67 4.92 6.53 -11.27
N ALA A 68 5.59 5.48 -11.77
CA ALA A 68 6.63 5.60 -12.79
C ALA A 68 6.13 6.18 -14.14
N TYR A 69 4.82 6.14 -14.42
CA TYR A 69 4.26 6.83 -15.60
C TYR A 69 4.17 8.36 -15.43
N TYR A 70 4.16 8.85 -14.19
CA TYR A 70 3.90 10.25 -13.86
C TYR A 70 5.09 10.97 -13.22
N LEU A 71 6.00 10.23 -12.59
CA LEU A 71 7.13 10.77 -11.85
C LEU A 71 8.43 10.65 -12.62
N THR A 72 9.29 11.65 -12.49
CA THR A 72 10.68 11.55 -12.93
C THR A 72 11.45 10.51 -12.10
N ARG A 73 12.58 10.00 -12.62
CA ARG A 73 13.43 9.05 -11.87
C ARG A 73 13.82 9.53 -10.46
N PRO A 74 14.23 10.81 -10.24
CA PRO A 74 14.51 11.30 -8.89
C PRO A 74 13.29 11.31 -7.97
N GLN A 75 12.12 11.70 -8.49
CA GLN A 75 10.86 11.70 -7.72
C GLN A 75 10.41 10.28 -7.39
N LEU A 76 10.58 9.32 -8.31
CA LEU A 76 10.26 7.92 -8.06
C LEU A 76 11.15 7.34 -6.96
N ARG A 77 12.46 7.63 -6.99
CA ARG A 77 13.38 7.23 -5.90
C ARG A 77 13.01 7.85 -4.55
N GLU A 78 12.57 9.11 -4.55
CA GLU A 78 12.08 9.76 -3.34
C GLU A 78 10.78 9.12 -2.83
N LEU A 79 9.87 8.72 -3.73
CA LEU A 79 8.66 7.98 -3.38
C LEU A 79 9.01 6.61 -2.76
N GLU A 80 9.90 5.84 -3.39
CA GLU A 80 10.41 4.56 -2.87
C GLU A 80 11.03 4.72 -1.48
N ARG A 81 11.82 5.78 -1.27
CA ARG A 81 12.43 6.10 0.02
C ARG A 81 11.37 6.38 1.08
N ARG A 82 10.35 7.19 0.76
CA ARG A 82 9.26 7.54 1.67
C ARG A 82 8.36 6.35 2.02
N ILE A 83 8.08 5.47 1.06
CA ILE A 83 7.36 4.21 1.32
C ILE A 83 8.19 3.34 2.27
N SER A 84 9.48 3.18 2.02
CA SER A 84 10.39 2.42 2.90
C SER A 84 10.52 3.01 4.31
N GLU A 85 10.39 4.33 4.46
CA GLU A 85 10.33 4.99 5.78
C GLU A 85 9.00 4.74 6.47
N LEU A 86 7.90 4.76 5.73
CA LEU A 86 6.58 4.46 6.25
C LEU A 86 6.52 3.02 6.77
N ASP A 87 7.02 2.08 6.00
CA ASP A 87 7.15 0.67 6.38
C ASP A 87 7.94 0.47 7.66
N ARG A 88 9.06 1.19 7.80
CA ARG A 88 9.86 1.15 9.02
C ARG A 88 9.10 1.70 10.23
N ARG A 89 8.33 2.78 10.06
CA ARG A 89 7.50 3.36 11.13
C ARG A 89 6.35 2.45 11.53
N GLU A 90 5.74 1.77 10.56
CA GLU A 90 4.59 0.88 10.74
C GLU A 90 5.00 -0.58 10.98
N HIS A 91 6.29 -0.88 11.09
CA HIS A 91 6.84 -2.24 11.07
C HIS A 91 6.11 -3.20 12.02
N ASN A 92 5.89 -2.78 13.27
CA ASN A 92 5.21 -3.62 14.26
C ASN A 92 3.75 -3.94 13.87
N ASN A 93 3.04 -2.99 13.27
CA ASN A 93 1.68 -3.20 12.80
C ASN A 93 1.65 -4.10 11.55
N ILE A 94 2.62 -3.93 10.64
CA ILE A 94 2.80 -4.78 9.47
C ILE A 94 3.04 -6.23 9.89
N MET A 95 3.99 -6.45 10.80
CA MET A 95 4.33 -7.80 11.28
C MET A 95 3.15 -8.44 12.03
N LEU A 96 2.45 -7.69 12.86
CA LEU A 96 1.22 -8.17 13.51
C LEU A 96 0.15 -8.55 12.48
N ALA A 97 -0.06 -7.73 11.44
CA ALA A 97 -0.99 -8.05 10.37
C ALA A 97 -0.56 -9.32 9.60
N TYR A 98 0.75 -9.48 9.34
CA TYR A 98 1.29 -10.69 8.70
C TYR A 98 1.00 -11.94 9.54
N GLU A 99 1.26 -11.89 10.85
CA GLU A 99 1.03 -13.02 11.75
C GLU A 99 -0.45 -13.41 11.83
N LEU A 100 -1.33 -12.43 11.99
CA LEU A 100 -2.77 -12.66 12.15
C LEU A 100 -3.41 -13.18 10.86
N THR A 101 -3.02 -12.67 9.70
CA THR A 101 -3.62 -13.06 8.41
C THR A 101 -2.99 -14.31 7.79
N ARG A 102 -1.76 -14.67 8.16
CA ARG A 102 -1.18 -15.98 7.77
C ARG A 102 -1.70 -17.14 8.59
N LYS A 103 -2.03 -16.93 9.89
CA LYS A 103 -2.45 -17.98 10.82
C LYS A 103 -3.94 -18.34 10.77
N GLU A 104 -4.81 -17.52 10.21
CA GLU A 104 -6.23 -17.88 10.00
C GLU A 104 -6.42 -19.02 8.96
N ARG A 105 -5.33 -19.56 8.39
CA ARG A 105 -5.27 -20.91 7.82
C ARG A 105 -4.73 -21.92 8.84
N MET A 106 -5.49 -22.19 9.89
CA MET A 106 -5.40 -23.47 10.60
C MET A 106 -6.82 -24.06 10.64
N PRO A 107 -6.97 -25.37 10.32
CA PRO A 107 -8.25 -26.05 10.18
C PRO A 107 -9.10 -26.03 11.45
#